data_AF-A0A4U1F3G3-F1
#
_entry.id   AF-A0A4U1F3G3-F1
#
_cell.length_a   1.000
_cell.length_b   1.000
_cell.length_c   1.000
_cell.angle_alpha   90.00
_cell.angle_beta   90.00
_cell.angle_gamma   90.00
#
_symmetry.space_group_name_H-M   'P 1'
#
loop_
_entity.id
_entity.type
_entity.pdbx_description
1 polymer ?
#
loop_
_entity_poly.entity_id
_entity_poly.type
_entity_poly.pdbx_seq_one_letter_code
_entity_poly.pdbx_strand_id
1 'polypeptide(L)'
;MGTPQKDVIIKSDAPDTVLVEKLADYIASCGSKMITNTGEINTRFSFCAVATLALLGKLDAINVEKAIEFIIEKLRSFILACQDEETGGFVDRPGDVVDPFHTLFGIAGLSLLGEEQIK
;
A
#
# COMPACT_ATOMS: atom_id res chain seq x y z
N MET A 1 18.25 13.99 27.91
CA MET A 1 17.32 12.94 28.34
C MET A 1 17.00 12.10 27.11
N GLY A 2 17.43 10.84 27.07
CA GLY A 2 17.07 9.93 25.98
C GLY A 2 15.59 9.56 26.06
N THR A 3 14.95 9.40 24.91
CA THR A 3 13.57 8.92 24.82
C THR A 3 13.48 7.54 25.50
N PRO A 4 12.49 7.28 26.38
CA PRO A 4 12.34 5.97 26.99
C PRO A 4 12.11 4.92 25.89
N GLN A 5 12.96 3.91 25.84
CA GLN A 5 12.75 2.75 24.98
C GLN A 5 11.56 1.99 25.56
N LYS A 6 10.44 1.97 24.82
CA LYS A 6 9.27 1.18 25.20
C LYS A 6 9.56 -0.27 24.88
N ASP A 7 10.03 -1.02 25.88
CA ASP A 7 10.11 -2.47 25.76
C ASP A 7 8.70 -3.05 25.67
N VAL A 8 8.49 -3.94 24.70
CA VAL A 8 7.20 -4.61 24.47
C VAL A 8 7.30 -6.05 24.98
N ILE A 9 6.42 -6.43 25.90
CA ILE A 9 6.29 -7.82 26.35
C ILE A 9 5.46 -8.58 25.32
N ILE A 10 6.07 -9.51 24.60
CA ILE A 10 5.35 -10.45 23.71
C ILE A 10 4.69 -11.51 24.59
N LYS A 11 3.37 -11.64 24.48
CA LYS A 11 2.62 -12.66 25.22
C LYS A 11 2.95 -14.06 24.69
N SER A 12 2.90 -15.07 25.54
CA SER A 12 3.16 -16.46 25.17
C SER A 12 2.15 -17.06 24.19
N ASP A 13 0.99 -16.43 24.03
CA ASP A 13 -0.09 -16.82 23.11
C ASP A 13 -0.10 -16.00 21.81
N ALA A 14 0.92 -15.18 21.55
CA ALA A 14 1.05 -14.44 20.31
C ALA A 14 1.21 -15.40 19.10
N PRO A 15 0.63 -15.07 17.93
CA PRO A 15 0.86 -15.85 16.71
C PRO A 15 2.35 -15.91 16.34
N ASP A 16 2.82 -17.10 15.99
CA ASP A 16 4.18 -17.37 15.49
C ASP A 16 4.24 -17.59 13.97
N THR A 17 3.08 -17.51 13.30
CA THR A 17 2.92 -17.70 11.85
C THR A 17 2.07 -16.59 11.25
N VAL A 18 2.27 -16.34 9.94
CA VAL A 18 1.46 -15.40 9.17
C VAL A 18 0.09 -16.02 8.88
N LEU A 19 -0.98 -15.34 9.31
CA LEU A 19 -2.36 -15.80 9.14
C LEU A 19 -2.91 -15.39 7.77
N VAL A 20 -2.34 -15.95 6.69
CA VAL A 20 -2.58 -15.54 5.29
C VAL A 20 -4.06 -15.39 4.94
N GLU A 21 -4.89 -16.41 5.19
CA GLU A 21 -6.32 -16.35 4.85
C GLU A 21 -7.05 -15.27 5.63
N LYS A 22 -6.78 -15.14 6.94
CA LYS A 22 -7.39 -14.09 7.77
C LYS A 22 -6.97 -12.69 7.33
N LEU A 23 -5.74 -12.52 6.85
CA LEU A 23 -5.26 -11.26 6.30
C LEU A 23 -5.97 -10.94 4.99
N ALA A 24 -6.10 -11.91 4.08
CA ALA A 24 -6.81 -11.72 2.83
C ALA A 24 -8.28 -11.33 3.07
N ASP A 25 -8.97 -12.05 3.96
CA ASP A 25 -10.35 -11.75 4.37
C ASP A 25 -10.48 -10.35 4.97
N TYR A 26 -9.56 -9.97 5.86
CA TYR A 26 -9.54 -8.64 6.48
C TYR A 26 -9.37 -7.53 5.44
N ILE A 27 -8.42 -7.69 4.51
CA ILE A 27 -8.18 -6.71 3.45
C ILE A 27 -9.39 -6.61 2.52
N ALA A 28 -9.95 -7.75 2.09
CA ALA A 28 -11.14 -7.78 1.24
C ALA A 28 -12.35 -7.10 1.93
N SER A 29 -12.53 -7.30 3.24
CA SER A 29 -13.59 -6.64 4.02
C SER A 29 -13.46 -5.11 4.07
N CYS A 30 -12.26 -4.59 3.82
CA CYS A 30 -12.01 -3.15 3.80
C CYS A 30 -12.23 -2.53 2.41
N GLY A 31 -12.74 -3.26 1.42
CA GLY A 31 -12.92 -2.75 0.05
C GLY A 31 -13.74 -1.45 -0.04
N SER A 32 -14.69 -1.22 0.86
CA SER A 32 -15.45 0.05 0.93
C SER A 32 -14.59 1.27 1.27
N LYS A 33 -13.36 1.07 1.79
CA LYS A 33 -12.38 2.13 2.09
C LYS A 33 -11.48 2.47 0.90
N MET A 34 -11.53 1.69 -0.19
CA MET A 34 -10.81 1.97 -1.44
C MET A 34 -11.43 3.12 -2.21
N ILE A 35 -12.70 3.45 -1.93
CA ILE A 35 -13.44 4.56 -2.52
C ILE A 35 -13.91 5.46 -1.38
N THR A 36 -13.69 6.76 -1.53
CA THR A 36 -14.12 7.80 -0.60
C THR A 36 -15.63 8.04 -0.71
N ASN A 37 -16.20 8.74 0.27
CA ASN A 37 -17.62 9.11 0.23
C ASN A 37 -17.99 10.04 -0.94
N THR A 38 -16.99 10.69 -1.57
CA THR A 38 -17.14 11.53 -2.77
C THR A 38 -17.02 10.73 -4.08
N GLY A 39 -16.75 9.43 -4.00
CA GLY A 39 -16.54 8.56 -5.16
C GLY A 39 -15.11 8.56 -5.70
N GLU A 40 -14.19 9.30 -5.07
CA GLU A 40 -12.77 9.31 -5.43
C GLU A 40 -12.06 8.08 -4.85
N ILE A 41 -11.02 7.58 -5.53
CA ILE A 41 -10.24 6.44 -5.02
C ILE A 41 -9.36 6.92 -3.86
N ASN A 42 -9.38 6.20 -2.74
CA ASN A 42 -8.39 6.33 -1.68
C ASN A 42 -7.11 5.61 -2.11
N THR A 43 -6.26 6.30 -2.86
CA THR A 43 -5.08 5.73 -3.53
C THR A 43 -4.15 5.01 -2.57
N ARG A 44 -3.94 5.52 -1.35
CA ARG A 44 -3.10 4.86 -0.33
C ARG A 44 -3.71 3.57 0.21
N PHE A 45 -5.01 3.59 0.52
CA PHE A 45 -5.69 2.39 1.00
C PHE A 45 -5.73 1.31 -0.10
N SER A 46 -6.10 1.72 -1.31
CA SER A 46 -6.13 0.86 -2.49
C SER A 46 -4.76 0.28 -2.80
N PHE A 47 -3.69 1.10 -2.69
CA PHE A 47 -2.31 0.65 -2.80
C PHE A 47 -2.00 -0.49 -1.84
N CYS A 48 -2.11 -0.22 -0.54
CA CYS A 48 -1.74 -1.17 0.50
C CYS A 48 -2.57 -2.45 0.41
N ALA A 49 -3.87 -2.33 0.10
CA ALA A 49 -4.75 -3.49 -0.05
C ALA A 49 -4.36 -4.37 -1.26
N VAL A 50 -4.21 -3.79 -2.45
CA VAL A 50 -3.83 -4.55 -3.66
C VAL A 50 -2.42 -5.12 -3.53
N ALA A 51 -1.46 -4.35 -3.03
CA ALA A 51 -0.08 -4.80 -2.80
C ALA A 51 -0.03 -5.95 -1.80
N THR A 52 -0.80 -5.88 -0.70
CA THR A 52 -0.88 -6.96 0.29
C THR A 52 -1.44 -8.23 -0.34
N LEU A 53 -2.55 -8.14 -1.08
CA LEU A 53 -3.15 -9.31 -1.73
C LEU A 53 -2.23 -9.89 -2.82
N ALA A 54 -1.51 -9.04 -3.57
CA ALA A 54 -0.51 -9.48 -4.55
C ALA A 54 0.63 -10.28 -3.87
N LEU A 55 1.20 -9.75 -2.79
CA LEU A 55 2.26 -10.42 -2.03
C LEU A 55 1.81 -11.74 -1.39
N LEU A 56 0.53 -11.84 -1.03
CA LEU A 56 -0.07 -13.06 -0.49
C LEU A 56 -0.50 -14.06 -1.58
N GLY A 57 -0.48 -13.69 -2.86
CA GLY A 57 -1.03 -14.51 -3.95
C GLY A 57 -2.56 -14.65 -3.89
N LYS A 58 -3.24 -13.62 -3.39
CA LYS A 58 -4.68 -13.59 -3.06
C LYS A 58 -5.45 -12.47 -3.75
N LEU A 59 -5.02 -12.07 -4.96
CA LEU A 59 -5.70 -11.01 -5.73
C LEU A 59 -7.15 -11.37 -6.08
N ASP A 60 -7.47 -12.66 -6.15
CA ASP A 60 -8.81 -13.22 -6.34
C ASP A 60 -9.76 -12.95 -5.17
N ALA A 61 -9.24 -12.57 -4.00
CA ALA A 61 -10.04 -12.19 -2.84
C ALA A 61 -10.86 -10.91 -3.05
N ILE A 62 -10.54 -10.11 -4.07
CA ILE A 62 -11.31 -8.93 -4.47
C ILE A 62 -11.90 -9.14 -5.87
N ASN A 63 -13.23 -9.22 -5.97
CA ASN A 63 -13.92 -9.57 -7.21
C ASN A 63 -14.12 -8.36 -8.13
N VAL A 64 -13.06 -7.90 -8.80
CA VAL A 64 -13.18 -6.75 -9.69
C VAL A 64 -12.07 -6.67 -10.75
N GLU A 65 -11.93 -7.61 -11.69
CA GLU A 65 -10.89 -7.52 -12.75
C GLU A 65 -10.81 -6.13 -13.41
N LYS A 66 -11.96 -5.58 -13.85
CA LYS A 66 -12.01 -4.24 -14.45
C LYS A 66 -11.74 -3.11 -13.47
N ALA A 67 -12.14 -3.24 -12.20
CA ALA A 67 -11.81 -2.20 -11.23
C ALA A 67 -10.38 -2.33 -10.73
N ILE A 68 -9.77 -3.51 -10.75
CA ILE A 68 -8.36 -3.73 -10.47
C ILE A 68 -7.53 -3.02 -11.52
N GLU A 69 -7.80 -3.21 -12.82
CA GLU A 69 -7.13 -2.46 -13.89
C GLU A 69 -7.28 -0.94 -13.72
N PHE A 70 -8.50 -0.46 -13.46
CA PHE A 70 -8.74 0.96 -13.23
C PHE A 70 -8.02 1.51 -11.98
N ILE A 71 -8.01 0.75 -10.88
CA ILE A 71 -7.32 1.08 -9.64
C ILE A 71 -5.82 1.10 -9.87
N ILE A 72 -5.27 0.12 -10.59
CA ILE A 72 -3.84 0.02 -10.94
C ILE A 72 -3.39 1.27 -11.72
N GLU A 73 -4.12 1.66 -12.76
CA GLU A 73 -3.78 2.84 -13.57
C GLU A 73 -3.82 4.14 -12.76
N LYS A 74 -4.86 4.29 -11.93
CA LYS A 74 -5.02 5.47 -11.06
C LYS A 74 -3.96 5.51 -9.97
N LEU A 75 -3.63 4.35 -9.41
CA LEU A 75 -2.61 4.19 -8.40
C LEU A 75 -1.22 4.50 -8.95
N ARG A 76 -0.86 3.95 -10.11
CA ARG A 76 0.39 4.25 -10.80
C ARG A 76 0.54 5.76 -11.01
N SER A 77 -0.49 6.37 -11.59
CA SER A 77 -0.52 7.82 -11.85
C SER A 77 -0.37 8.64 -10.55
N PHE A 78 -1.02 8.20 -9.47
CA PHE A 78 -0.91 8.85 -8.16
C PHE A 78 0.50 8.73 -7.57
N ILE A 79 1.10 7.53 -7.60
CA ILE A 79 2.45 7.31 -7.08
C ILE A 79 3.44 8.21 -7.83
N LEU A 80 3.38 8.25 -9.16
CA LEU A 80 4.24 9.11 -9.97
C LEU A 80 4.02 10.59 -9.68
N ALA A 81 2.78 11.02 -9.44
CA ALA A 81 2.48 12.40 -9.03
C ALA A 81 3.03 12.77 -7.64
N CYS A 82 3.38 11.77 -6.82
CA CYS A 82 4.05 11.97 -5.54
C CYS A 82 5.58 11.97 -5.66
N GLN A 83 6.14 11.87 -6.87
CA GLN A 83 7.58 11.97 -7.04
C GLN A 83 8.01 13.44 -7.06
N ASP A 84 9.03 13.75 -6.27
CA ASP A 84 9.68 15.06 -6.29
C ASP A 84 10.70 15.15 -7.43
N GLU A 85 10.62 16.20 -8.24
CA GLU A 85 11.47 16.36 -9.44
C GLU A 85 12.93 16.69 -9.10
N GLU A 86 13.19 17.32 -7.96
CA GLU A 86 14.55 17.74 -7.57
C GLU A 86 15.35 16.58 -6.96
N THR A 87 14.75 15.86 -6.02
CA THR A 87 15.41 14.79 -5.27
C THR A 87 15.14 13.39 -5.82
N GLY A 88 14.06 13.22 -6.59
CA GLY A 88 13.59 11.92 -7.09
C GLY A 88 12.88 11.06 -6.04
N GLY A 89 12.82 11.51 -4.78
CA GLY A 89 12.12 10.81 -3.69
C GLY A 89 10.59 10.90 -3.82
N PHE A 90 9.87 10.11 -3.03
CA PHE A 90 8.41 10.14 -3.00
C PHE A 90 7.87 10.71 -1.68
N VAL A 91 6.66 11.27 -1.77
CA VAL A 91 5.90 11.90 -0.67
C VAL A 91 4.58 11.16 -0.40
N ASP A 92 3.90 11.44 0.73
CA ASP A 92 2.58 10.87 1.04
C ASP A 92 1.49 11.35 0.05
N ARG A 93 1.52 12.65 -0.30
CA ARG A 93 0.65 13.29 -1.29
C ARG A 93 1.38 14.39 -2.05
N PRO A 94 0.99 14.69 -3.29
CA PRO A 94 1.61 15.79 -4.05
C PRO A 94 1.63 17.09 -3.23
N GLY A 95 2.81 17.69 -3.07
CA GLY A 95 3.05 18.89 -2.28
C GLY A 95 3.51 18.66 -0.83
N ASP A 96 3.54 17.41 -0.35
CA ASP A 96 4.15 17.06 0.94
C ASP A 96 5.70 17.02 0.86
N VAL A 97 6.36 16.75 1.99
CA VAL A 97 7.83 16.69 2.09
C VAL A 97 8.33 15.27 1.83
N VAL A 98 9.42 15.15 1.06
CA VAL A 98 10.05 13.85 0.73
C VAL A 98 10.61 13.15 1.96
N ASP A 99 10.44 11.82 2.00
CA ASP A 99 11.09 10.99 3.00
C ASP A 99 11.37 9.56 2.49
N PRO A 100 12.32 8.84 3.14
CA PRO A 100 12.67 7.48 2.74
C PRO A 100 11.54 6.45 2.91
N PHE A 101 10.60 6.68 3.82
CA PHE A 101 9.50 5.76 4.09
C PHE A 101 8.52 5.75 2.91
N HIS A 102 8.05 6.92 2.46
CA HIS A 102 7.17 7.02 1.29
C HIS A 102 7.90 6.68 -0.01
N THR A 103 9.20 6.98 -0.10
CA THR A 103 10.05 6.54 -1.22
C THR A 103 10.05 5.02 -1.38
N LEU A 104 10.22 4.27 -0.27
CA LEU A 104 10.16 2.81 -0.30
C LEU A 104 8.79 2.30 -0.77
N PHE A 105 7.69 2.87 -0.26
CA PHE A 105 6.34 2.45 -0.68
C PHE A 105 6.06 2.78 -2.15
N GLY A 106 6.48 3.94 -2.64
CA GLY A 106 6.34 4.33 -4.03
C GLY A 106 7.04 3.34 -4.97
N ILE A 107 8.31 3.04 -4.70
CA ILE A 107 9.10 2.08 -5.48
C ILE A 107 8.56 0.66 -5.39
N ALA A 108 8.25 0.18 -4.17
CA ALA A 108 7.66 -1.15 -3.98
C ALA A 108 6.33 -1.27 -4.74
N GLY A 109 5.56 -0.18 -4.77
CA GLY A 109 4.30 -0.15 -5.49
C GLY A 109 4.44 -0.22 -6.98
N LEU A 110 5.27 0.64 -7.56
CA LEU A 110 5.55 0.61 -8.99
C LEU A 110 6.15 -0.73 -9.43
N SER A 111 7.01 -1.34 -8.60
CA SER A 111 7.56 -2.68 -8.84
C SER A 111 6.47 -3.76 -8.90
N LEU A 112 5.53 -3.77 -7.94
CA LEU A 112 4.39 -4.70 -7.93
C LEU A 112 3.43 -4.49 -9.12
N LEU A 113 3.35 -3.25 -9.62
CA LEU A 113 2.57 -2.91 -10.82
C LEU A 113 3.30 -3.22 -12.13
N GLY A 114 4.55 -3.71 -12.08
CA GLY A 114 5.32 -4.09 -13.25
C GLY A 114 5.95 -2.92 -14.00
N GLU A 115 6.18 -1.78 -13.35
CA GLU A 115 6.84 -0.61 -13.96
C GLU A 115 8.20 -1.00 -14.57
N GLU A 116 8.34 -0.82 -15.89
CA GLU A 116 9.50 -1.31 -16.63
C GLU A 116 10.80 -0.61 -16.25
N GLN A 117 10.70 0.63 -15.76
CA GLN A 117 11.83 1.47 -15.38
C GLN A 117 12.51 1.02 -14.06
N ILE A 118 11.91 0.10 -13.29
CA ILE A 118 12.35 -0.30 -11.94
C ILE A 118 12.95 -1.72 -11.93
N LYS A 119 13.45 -2.21 -13.07
CA LYS A 119 14.02 -3.56 -13.20
C LYS A 119 15.52 -3.62 -12.95
#